data_AF-T1GV91-F1
#
_entry.id   AF-T1GV91-F1
#
_cell.length_a   1.000
_cell.length_b   1.000
_cell.length_c   1.000
_cell.angle_alpha   90.00
_cell.angle_beta   90.00
_cell.angle_gamma   90.00
#
_symmetry.space_group_name_H-M   'P 1'
#
loop_
_entity.id
_entity.type
_entity.pdbx_description
1 polymer ?
#
loop_
_entity_poly.entity_id
_entity_poly.type
_entity_poly.pdbx_seq_one_letter_code
_entity_poly.pdbx_strand_id
1 'polypeptide(L)'
;MSSHEITPEKRPPPSPIPSNLQLPSPIITKRTRTASTSARAMENPIEKGLVKSFSRSKGHGFITPHGGGDDLFVIFQSKLQGVL
;
A
#
# COMPACT_ATOMS: atom_id res chain seq x y z
N MET A 1 -40.59 15.42 8.73
CA MET A 1 -39.17 15.76 8.91
C MET A 1 -38.48 14.58 9.55
N SER A 2 -37.86 13.69 8.76
CA SER A 2 -37.22 12.46 9.26
C SER A 2 -35.72 12.69 9.37
N SER A 3 -35.24 12.96 10.59
CA SER A 3 -33.83 13.11 10.89
C SER A 3 -33.12 11.78 10.66
N HIS A 4 -32.22 11.72 9.68
CA HIS A 4 -31.30 10.59 9.52
C HIS A 4 -30.20 10.73 10.57
N GLU A 5 -30.15 9.78 11.50
CA GLU A 5 -29.09 9.65 12.50
C GLU A 5 -27.81 9.20 11.81
N ILE A 6 -26.76 10.02 11.90
CA ILE A 6 -25.47 9.78 11.24
C ILE A 6 -24.67 8.83 12.13
N THR A 7 -24.66 7.54 11.79
CA THR A 7 -23.79 6.54 12.43
C THR A 7 -22.33 7.02 12.36
N PRO A 8 -21.58 7.08 13.48
CA PRO A 8 -20.17 7.47 13.44
C PRO A 8 -19.39 6.40 12.67
N GLU A 9 -18.89 6.77 11.51
CA GLU A 9 -18.03 5.95 10.66
C GLU A 9 -16.86 5.41 11.49
N LYS A 10 -16.92 4.11 11.81
CA LYS A 10 -15.88 3.36 12.51
C LYS A 10 -14.64 3.36 11.61
N ARG A 11 -13.80 4.40 11.74
CA ARG A 11 -12.50 4.48 11.06
C ARG A 11 -11.80 3.13 11.28
N PRO A 12 -11.37 2.43 10.20
CA PRO A 12 -10.63 1.20 10.36
C PRO A 12 -9.43 1.49 11.26
N PRO A 13 -9.09 0.58 12.20
CA PRO A 13 -7.96 0.78 13.10
C PRO A 13 -6.72 1.13 12.26
N PRO A 14 -5.86 2.05 12.72
CA PRO A 14 -4.60 2.30 12.04
C PRO A 14 -3.92 0.95 11.85
N SER A 15 -3.63 0.58 10.60
CA SER A 15 -2.96 -0.68 10.28
C SER A 15 -1.75 -0.79 11.21
N PRO A 16 -1.61 -1.88 11.99
CA PRO A 16 -0.44 -2.06 12.83
C PRO A 16 0.75 -2.12 11.87
N ILE A 17 1.51 -1.04 11.76
CA ILE A 17 2.82 -1.11 11.14
C ILE A 17 3.62 -1.92 12.15
N PRO A 18 4.06 -3.14 11.81
CA PRO A 18 4.78 -3.94 12.77
C PRO A 18 6.08 -3.19 13.11
N SER A 19 6.42 -3.14 14.39
CA SER A 19 7.53 -2.34 14.92
C SER A 19 8.91 -2.76 14.39
N ASN A 20 8.98 -3.89 13.69
CA ASN A 20 10.15 -4.39 12.98
C ASN A 20 10.23 -3.94 11.50
N LEU A 21 9.25 -3.19 10.98
CA LEU A 21 9.28 -2.66 9.61
C LEU A 21 10.19 -1.43 9.57
N GLN A 22 11.50 -1.65 9.56
CA GLN A 22 12.49 -0.61 9.37
C GLN A 22 12.46 -0.13 7.91
N LEU A 23 11.54 0.79 7.61
CA LEU A 23 11.49 1.44 6.30
C LEU A 23 12.72 2.34 6.14
N PRO A 24 13.56 2.13 5.11
CA PRO A 24 14.69 3.00 4.87
C PRO A 24 14.19 4.39 4.47
N SER A 25 14.71 5.42 5.11
CA SER A 25 14.55 6.81 4.66
C SER A 25 15.58 7.09 3.57
N PRO A 26 15.18 7.57 2.37
CA PRO A 26 13.83 7.84 1.91
C PRO A 26 13.12 6.60 1.37
N ILE A 27 11.80 6.54 1.57
CA ILE A 27 10.96 5.44 1.07
C ILE A 27 11.03 5.41 -0.46
N ILE A 28 11.61 4.33 -1.01
CA ILE A 28 11.82 4.14 -2.44
C ILE A 28 10.49 3.75 -3.09
N THR A 29 9.88 4.68 -3.81
CA THR A 29 8.63 4.52 -4.56
C THR A 29 8.90 4.51 -6.06
N LYS A 30 7.94 4.11 -6.91
CA LYS A 30 8.14 4.09 -8.38
C LYS A 30 8.69 5.40 -8.96
N ARG A 31 8.31 6.57 -8.42
CA ARG A 31 8.81 7.88 -8.87
C ARG A 31 10.19 8.24 -8.32
N THR A 32 10.59 7.68 -7.17
CA THR A 32 11.87 7.97 -6.52
C THR A 32 12.92 6.87 -6.74
N ARG A 33 12.57 5.80 -7.46
CA ARG A 33 13.50 4.76 -7.93
C ARG A 33 14.36 5.30 -9.08
N THR A 34 15.66 5.05 -9.01
CA THR A 34 16.55 5.21 -10.17
C THR A 34 16.24 4.17 -11.24
N ALA A 35 16.68 4.39 -12.48
CA ALA A 35 16.47 3.45 -13.58
C ALA A 35 17.04 2.04 -13.26
N SER A 36 18.23 1.96 -12.68
CA SER A 36 18.87 0.69 -12.30
C SER A 36 18.09 -0.07 -11.21
N THR A 37 17.57 0.64 -10.21
CA THR A 37 16.73 0.01 -9.17
C THR A 37 15.39 -0.48 -9.72
N SER A 38 14.86 0.16 -10.77
CA SER A 38 13.64 -0.29 -11.45
C SER A 38 13.90 -1.52 -12.31
N ALA A 39 15.01 -1.55 -13.06
CA ALA A 39 15.42 -2.70 -13.87
C ALA A 39 15.59 -3.96 -13.01
N ARG A 40 16.35 -3.87 -11.91
CA ARG A 40 16.49 -4.99 -10.95
C ARG A 40 15.17 -5.45 -10.33
N ALA A 41 14.21 -4.53 -10.14
CA ALA A 41 12.89 -4.91 -9.64
C ALA A 41 12.09 -5.74 -10.65
N MET A 42 12.24 -5.43 -11.94
CA MET A 42 11.56 -6.12 -13.03
C MET A 42 12.11 -7.54 -13.24
N GLU A 43 13.36 -7.78 -12.84
CA GLU A 43 13.98 -9.11 -12.85
C GLU A 43 13.50 -10.01 -11.70
N ASN A 44 12.86 -9.44 -10.68
CA ASN A 44 12.34 -10.23 -9.56
C ASN A 44 11.19 -11.15 -10.01
N PRO A 45 11.04 -12.34 -9.41
CA PRO A 45 9.90 -13.21 -9.64
C PRO A 45 8.56 -12.51 -9.38
N ILE A 46 7.56 -12.83 -10.21
CA ILE A 46 6.19 -12.35 -10.00
C ILE A 46 5.52 -13.26 -8.97
N GLU A 47 5.14 -12.68 -7.84
CA GLU A 47 4.41 -13.37 -6.78
C GLU A 47 2.94 -12.94 -6.71
N LYS A 48 2.08 -13.85 -6.23
CA LYS A 48 0.64 -13.62 -6.02
C LYS A 48 0.33 -13.62 -4.53
N GLY A 49 -0.64 -12.79 -4.14
CA GLY A 49 -1.08 -12.66 -2.75
C GLY A 49 -2.47 -12.06 -2.63
N LEU A 50 -3.01 -12.07 -1.42
CA LEU A 50 -4.28 -11.44 -1.07
C LEU A 50 -4.04 -10.05 -0.50
N VAL A 51 -4.84 -9.08 -0.91
CA VAL A 51 -4.80 -7.73 -0.34
C VAL A 51 -5.38 -7.78 1.07
N LYS A 52 -4.54 -7.61 2.09
CA LYS A 52 -4.93 -7.61 3.50
C LYS A 52 -5.55 -6.27 3.91
N SER A 53 -4.94 -5.17 3.48
CA SER A 53 -5.49 -3.84 3.67
C SER A 53 -5.05 -2.92 2.54
N PHE A 54 -5.91 -2.00 2.14
CA PHE A 54 -5.57 -0.99 1.15
C PHE A 54 -6.27 0.33 1.48
N SER A 55 -5.48 1.39 1.59
CA SER A 55 -5.97 2.74 1.77
C SER A 55 -5.67 3.57 0.53
N ARG A 56 -6.72 3.82 -0.27
CA ARG A 56 -6.60 4.65 -1.48
C ARG A 56 -6.18 6.07 -1.15
N SER A 57 -6.72 6.65 -0.08
CA SER A 57 -6.40 8.01 0.35
C SER A 57 -4.95 8.16 0.83
N LYS A 58 -4.39 7.14 1.48
CA LYS A 58 -3.00 7.14 1.96
C LYS A 58 -1.99 6.57 0.95
N GLY A 59 -2.46 5.96 -0.14
CA GLY A 59 -1.61 5.41 -1.20
C GLY A 59 -0.74 4.22 -0.75
N HIS A 60 -1.19 3.42 0.22
CA HIS A 60 -0.46 2.25 0.67
C HIS A 60 -1.38 1.14 1.18
N GLY A 61 -0.81 -0.04 1.38
CA GLY A 61 -1.50 -1.21 1.87
C GLY A 61 -0.55 -2.35 2.22
N PHE A 62 -1.13 -3.51 2.52
CA PHE A 62 -0.42 -4.74 2.80
C PHE A 62 -0.97 -5.89 1.96
N ILE A 63 -0.09 -6.77 1.50
CA ILE A 63 -0.42 -8.00 0.77
C ILE A 63 0.12 -9.19 1.55
N THR A 64 -0.71 -10.19 1.79
CA THR A 64 -0.30 -11.48 2.34
C THR A 64 0.06 -12.42 1.18
N PRO A 65 1.32 -12.88 1.04
CA PRO A 65 1.72 -13.77 -0.04
C PRO A 65 1.02 -15.13 0.05
N HIS A 66 0.68 -15.74 -1.10
CA HIS A 66 0.13 -17.10 -1.12
C HIS A 66 1.15 -18.16 -0.68
N GLY A 67 2.45 -17.90 -0.91
CA GLY A 67 3.54 -18.79 -0.49
C GLY A 67 3.79 -18.80 1.02
N GLY A 68 3.02 -18.05 1.80
CA GLY A 68 3.29 -17.80 3.22
C GLY A 68 4.36 -16.73 3.43
N GLY A 69 4.79 -16.55 4.68
CA GLY A 69 5.73 -15.50 5.08
C GLY A 69 5.05 -14.24 5.62
N ASP A 70 5.85 -13.19 5.82
CA ASP A 70 5.40 -11.93 6.40
C ASP A 70 4.59 -11.09 5.41
N ASP A 71 3.71 -10.24 5.93
CA ASP A 71 2.92 -9.32 5.11
C ASP A 71 3.83 -8.30 4.40
N LEU A 72 3.64 -8.17 3.09
CA LEU A 72 4.39 -7.25 2.25
C LEU A 72 3.72 -5.88 2.27
N PHE A 73 4.47 -4.85 2.69
CA PHE A 73 4.03 -3.46 2.59
C PHE A 73 4.15 -2.97 1.14
N VAL A 74 3.07 -2.38 0.64
CA VAL A 74 2.99 -1.88 -0.74
C VAL A 74 2.57 -0.42 -0.76
N ILE A 75 3.24 0.37 -1.61
CA ILE A 75 2.90 1.77 -1.85
C ILE A 75 2.29 1.87 -3.25
N PHE A 76 1.01 2.21 -3.28
CA PHE A 76 0.29 2.49 -4.50
C PHE A 76 0.34 3.97 -4.78
N GLN A 77 1.06 4.33 -5.83
CA GLN A 77 0.92 5.68 -6.37
C GLN A 77 -0.22 5.66 -7.36
N SER A 78 -1.41 6.08 -6.91
CA SER A 78 -2.47 6.44 -7.85
C SER A 78 -2.02 7.67 -8.61
N LYS A 79 -1.63 7.52 -9.87
CA LYS A 79 -1.56 8.66 -10.78
C LYS A 79 -2.99 8.89 -11.28
N LEU A 80 -3.85 9.52 -10.47
CA LEU A 80 -4.96 10.27 -11.05
C LEU A 80 -4.40 11.64 -11.41
N GLN A 81 -3.68 11.70 -12.53
CA GLN A 81 -3.59 12.94 -13.28
C GLN A 81 -4.91 13.01 -14.06
N GLY A 82 -5.78 13.94 -13.70
CA GLY A 82 -6.95 14.26 -14.49
C GLY A 82 -6.56 14.75 -15.89
N VAL A 83 -7.34 14.28 -16.86
CA VAL A 83 -7.73 14.87 -18.16
C VAL A 83 -7.07 16.21 -18.52
N LEU A 84 -6.30 16.21 -19.61
CA LEU A 84 -6.58 16.89 -20.88
C LEU A 84 -6.05 16.01 -22.02
#